data_AF-A0AAV0RTN9-F1
#
_entry.id   AF-A0AAV0RTN9-F1
#
_cell.length_a   1.000
_cell.length_b   1.000
_cell.length_c   1.000
_cell.angle_alpha   90.00
_cell.angle_beta   90.00
_cell.angle_gamma   90.00
#
_symmetry.space_group_name_H-M   'P 1'
#
loop_
_entity.id
_entity.type
_entity.pdbx_description
1 polymer ?
#
loop_
_entity_poly.entity_id
_entity_poly.type
_entity_poly.pdbx_seq_one_letter_code
_entity_poly.pdbx_strand_id
1 'polypeptide(L)' 'MAEWSKAPDSSSGLRKRAWVQIPLLTFSFLHFQQIVIGKENF' A
#
# COMPACT_ATOMS: atom_id res chain seq x y z
N MET A 1 -26.86 6.90 24.61
CA MET A 1 -25.52 7.22 24.09
C MET A 1 -25.10 6.14 23.11
N ALA A 2 -25.30 6.37 21.81
CA ALA A 2 -24.78 5.55 20.73
C ALA A 2 -24.04 6.46 19.73
N GLU A 3 -23.24 7.37 20.27
CA GLU A 3 -22.51 8.40 19.50
C GLU A 3 -21.05 7.98 19.25
N TRP A 4 -20.68 6.76 19.64
CA TRP A 4 -19.31 6.25 19.54
C TRP A 4 -19.08 5.26 18.38
N SER A 5 -20.10 5.01 17.55
CA SER A 5 -19.96 4.18 16.34
C SER A 5 -20.09 4.96 15.03
N LYS A 6 -19.76 6.25 15.04
CA LYS A 6 -19.38 6.95 13.80
C LYS A 6 -17.90 7.27 13.85
N ALA A 7 -17.07 6.24 13.63
CA ALA A 7 -15.80 6.53 12.97
C ALA A 7 -16.17 7.20 11.64
N PRO A 8 -15.56 8.33 11.26
CA PRO A 8 -15.96 9.04 10.06
C PRO A 8 -15.85 8.09 8.87
N ASP A 9 -17.01 7.69 8.32
CA ASP A 9 -17.12 6.91 7.09
C ASP A 9 -16.44 7.63 5.89
N SER A 10 -16.05 8.89 6.09
CA SER A 10 -15.29 9.75 5.17
C SER A 10 -13.89 9.23 4.80
N SER A 11 -13.33 8.22 5.49
CA SER A 11 -12.03 7.60 5.11
C SER A 11 -12.18 6.45 4.10
N SER A 12 -13.40 6.06 3.71
CA SER A 12 -13.64 4.94 2.79
C SER A 12 -12.86 5.06 1.48
N GLY A 13 -12.74 6.27 0.92
CA GLY A 13 -11.92 6.53 -0.28
C GLY A 13 -10.41 6.41 -0.04
N LEU A 14 -9.93 6.88 1.12
CA LEU A 14 -8.51 6.80 1.51
C LEU A 14 -8.08 5.36 1.77
N ARG A 15 -8.90 4.58 2.46
CA ARG A 15 -8.64 3.14 2.68
C ARG A 15 -8.60 2.38 1.36
N LYS A 16 -9.59 2.57 0.47
CA LYS A 16 -9.60 1.90 -0.85
C LYS A 16 -8.35 2.20 -1.66
N ARG A 17 -7.87 3.45 -1.62
CA ARG A 17 -6.62 3.82 -2.31
C ARG A 17 -5.40 3.21 -1.65
N ALA A 18 -5.32 3.21 -0.32
CA ALA A 18 -4.24 2.57 0.43
C ALA A 18 -4.14 1.06 0.15
N TRP A 19 -5.28 0.36 0.04
CA TRP A 19 -5.32 -1.07 -0.31
C TRP A 19 -4.78 -1.37 -1.72
N VAL A 20 -4.83 -0.41 -2.65
CA VAL A 20 -4.23 -0.55 -3.98
C VAL A 20 -2.78 -0.07 -3.98
N GLN A 21 -2.46 0.97 -3.19
CA GLN A 21 -1.13 1.56 -3.12
C GLN A 21 -0.13 0.64 -2.42
N ILE A 22 -0.54 -0.07 -1.36
CA ILE A 22 0.34 -0.94 -0.59
C ILE A 22 0.87 -2.09 -1.46
N PRO A 23 0.04 -2.89 -2.16
CA PRO A 23 0.54 -3.94 -3.05
C PRO A 23 1.40 -3.40 -4.19
N LEU A 24 1.03 -2.26 -4.77
CA LEU A 24 1.77 -1.64 -5.88
C LEU A 24 3.17 -1.19 -5.44
N LEU A 25 3.28 -0.58 -4.27
CA LEU A 25 4.55 -0.14 -3.69
C LEU A 25 5.43 -1.35 -3.37
N THR A 26 4.85 -2.40 -2.77
CA THR A 26 5.59 -3.65 -2.48
C THR A 26 6.10 -4.30 -3.75
N PHE A 27 5.29 -4.42 -4.80
CA PHE A 27 5.71 -4.99 -6.08
C PHE A 27 6.83 -4.18 -6.74
N SER A 28 6.69 -2.85 -6.76
CA SER A 28 7.69 -1.95 -7.34
C SER A 28 9.02 -2.00 -6.58
N PHE A 29 8.97 -2.06 -5.25
CA PHE A 29 10.14 -2.17 -4.40
C PHE A 29 10.87 -3.50 -4.58
N LEU A 30 10.15 -4.62 -4.57
CA LEU A 30 10.73 -5.95 -4.80
C LEU A 30 11.35 -6.09 -6.19
N HIS A 31 10.65 -5.58 -7.22
CA HIS A 31 11.16 -5.57 -8.58
C HIS A 31 12.44 -4.71 -8.73
N PHE A 32 12.46 -3.54 -8.10
CA PHE A 32 13.65 -2.70 -8.07
C PHE A 32 14.84 -3.39 -7.36
N GLN A 33 14.61 -4.00 -6.20
CA GLN A 33 15.63 -4.76 -5.48
C GLN A 33 16.18 -5.92 -6.33
N GLN A 34 15.32 -6.65 -7.04
CA GLN A 34 15.75 -7.73 -7.93
C GLN A 34 16.57 -7.23 -9.12
N ILE A 35 16.26 -6.05 -9.67
CA ILE A 35 17.07 -5.46 -10.75
C ILE A 35 18.45 -5.05 -10.21
N VAL A 36 18.51 -4.39 -9.05
CA VAL A 36 19.77 -3.94 -8.46
C VAL A 36 20.65 -5.15 -8.15
N ILE A 37 20.12 -6.11 -7.39
CA ILE A 37 20.84 -7.33 -7.02
C ILE A 37 21.15 -8.18 -8.26
N GLY A 38 20.21 -8.32 -9.18
CA GLY A 38 20.38 -9.13 -10.40
C GLY A 38 21.42 -8.56 -11.38
N LYS A 39 21.66 -7.24 -11.39
CA LYS A 39 22.75 -6.62 -12.16
C LYS A 39 24.13 -6.83 -11.55
N GLU A 40 24.22 -7.12 -10.25
CA GLU A 40 25.48 -7.36 -9.53
C GLU A 40 25.98 -8.81 -9.66
N ASN A 41 25.13 -9.71 -10.17
CA ASN A 41 25.42 -11.14 -10.29
C ASN A 41 25.77 -11.57 -11.74
N PHE A 42 26.14 -10.63 -12.63
CA PHE A 42 26.55 -10.91 -14.01
C PHE A 42 27.82 -10.14 -14.41
#